data_AF-A0A924A289-F1
#
_entry.id   AF-A0A924A289-F1
#
_cell.length_a   1.000
_cell.length_b   1.000
_cell.length_c   1.000
_cell.angle_alpha   90.00
_cell.angle_beta   90.00
_cell.angle_gamma   90.00
#
_symmetry.space_group_name_H-M   'P 1'
#
loop_
_entity.id
_entity.type
_entity.pdbx_description
1 polymer ?
#
loop_
_entity_poly.entity_id
_entity_poly.type
_entity_poly.pdbx_seq_one_letter_code
_entity_poly.pdbx_strand_id
1 'polypeptide(L)'
;SMRSLPNDVYFKVGLIAIIGLSAKNAILIIEFAKDLQSEGMGLVEATLEAVHLRFRPIIMTSLAFILGVLPLVVASGAGSASQRAIGTGVMGGMITATVLAVFLVPVFFVVVRKIFKGSKRQQEFTAKRHEPVGSHAVAQQGVGTHE
;
A
#
# COMPACT_ATOMS: atom_id res chain seq x y z
N SER A 1 -24.70 -19.16 -13.06
CA SER A 1 -23.40 -18.66 -12.55
C SER A 1 -23.68 -17.69 -11.39
N MET A 2 -22.90 -17.74 -10.31
CA MET A 2 -23.31 -17.63 -8.88
C MET A 2 -24.16 -16.44 -8.37
N ARG A 3 -24.53 -15.44 -9.16
CA ARG A 3 -25.67 -14.51 -8.96
C ARG A 3 -25.82 -13.78 -10.29
N SER A 4 -26.92 -13.98 -11.02
CA SER A 4 -27.20 -13.28 -12.29
C SER A 4 -27.55 -11.81 -12.02
N LEU A 5 -26.64 -11.06 -11.42
CA LEU A 5 -26.76 -9.63 -11.24
C LEU A 5 -26.40 -8.95 -12.57
N PRO A 6 -27.28 -8.10 -13.14
CA PRO A 6 -26.97 -7.36 -14.35
C PRO A 6 -25.73 -6.48 -14.16
N ASN A 7 -24.92 -6.29 -15.20
CA ASN A 7 -23.87 -5.26 -15.23
C ASN A 7 -24.49 -3.86 -15.38
N ASP A 8 -25.25 -3.47 -14.38
CA ASP A 8 -25.99 -2.22 -14.31
C ASP A 8 -25.13 -1.07 -13.76
N VAL A 9 -25.72 0.13 -13.70
CA VAL A 9 -25.04 1.33 -13.21
C VAL A 9 -24.61 1.17 -11.75
N TYR A 10 -25.40 0.46 -10.93
CA TYR A 10 -25.10 0.24 -9.52
C TYR A 10 -23.84 -0.62 -9.34
N PHE A 11 -23.70 -1.69 -10.12
CA PHE A 11 -22.49 -2.52 -10.12
C PHE A 11 -21.26 -1.72 -10.53
N LYS A 12 -21.36 -0.89 -11.59
CA LYS A 12 -20.25 -0.06 -12.07
C LYS A 12 -19.78 0.96 -11.03
N VAL A 13 -20.72 1.67 -10.40
CA VAL A 13 -20.41 2.63 -9.33
C VAL A 13 -19.76 1.92 -8.14
N GLY A 14 -20.27 0.75 -7.76
CA GLY A 14 -19.66 -0.09 -6.72
C GLY A 14 -18.22 -0.51 -7.05
N LEU A 15 -17.97 -0.89 -8.31
CA LEU A 15 -16.64 -1.29 -8.77
C LEU A 15 -15.65 -0.12 -8.72
N ILE A 16 -16.05 1.08 -9.13
CA ILE A 16 -15.23 2.30 -9.03
C ILE A 16 -14.83 2.57 -7.57
N ALA A 17 -15.77 2.45 -6.64
CA ALA A 17 -15.48 2.64 -5.21
C ALA A 17 -14.45 1.63 -4.70
N ILE A 18 -14.59 0.35 -5.07
CA ILE A 18 -13.63 -0.71 -4.69
C ILE A 18 -12.25 -0.45 -5.29
N ILE A 19 -12.17 -0.02 -6.55
CA ILE A 19 -10.90 0.33 -7.19
C ILE A 19 -10.20 1.44 -6.40
N GLY A 20 -10.92 2.49 -6.00
CA GLY A 20 -10.38 3.58 -5.19
C GLY A 20 -9.86 3.12 -3.82
N LEU A 21 -10.65 2.32 -3.09
CA LEU A 21 -10.23 1.75 -1.81
C LEU A 21 -8.98 0.86 -1.95
N SER A 22 -8.96 0.03 -3.00
CA SER A 22 -7.84 -0.86 -3.29
C SER A 22 -6.58 -0.08 -3.62
N ALA A 23 -6.70 0.97 -4.44
CA ALA A 23 -5.60 1.84 -4.81
C ALA A 23 -5.00 2.56 -3.59
N LYS A 24 -5.84 3.07 -2.68
CA LYS A 24 -5.39 3.66 -1.40
C LYS A 24 -4.61 2.64 -0.57
N ASN A 25 -5.10 1.41 -0.46
CA ASN A 25 -4.41 0.38 0.32
C ASN A 25 -3.06 0.00 -0.31
N ALA A 26 -2.99 -0.09 -1.64
CA ALA A 26 -1.77 -0.43 -2.36
C ALA A 26 -0.71 0.69 -2.31
N ILE A 27 -1.11 1.95 -2.57
CA ILE A 27 -0.17 3.08 -2.58
C ILE A 27 0.50 3.25 -1.22
N LEU A 28 -0.26 3.08 -0.14
CA LEU A 28 0.25 3.24 1.23
C LEU A 28 1.26 2.16 1.65
N ILE A 29 1.16 0.94 1.13
CA ILE A 29 2.17 -0.11 1.33
C ILE A 29 3.42 0.24 0.53
N ILE A 30 3.26 0.59 -0.76
CA ILE A 30 4.36 0.87 -1.68
C ILE A 30 5.17 2.09 -1.21
N GLU A 31 4.48 3.13 -0.75
CA GLU A 31 5.09 4.36 -0.24
C GLU A 31 5.98 4.07 0.97
N PHE A 32 5.46 3.39 2.00
CA PHE A 32 6.28 3.03 3.16
C PHE A 32 7.42 2.09 2.82
N ALA A 33 7.20 1.10 1.94
CA ALA A 33 8.29 0.20 1.55
C ALA A 33 9.39 0.96 0.80
N LYS A 34 9.02 1.95 -0.02
CA LYS A 34 9.98 2.82 -0.71
C LYS A 34 10.74 3.72 0.28
N ASP A 35 10.04 4.28 1.26
CA ASP A 35 10.63 5.17 2.25
C ASP A 35 11.61 4.42 3.17
N LEU A 36 11.22 3.26 3.71
CA LEU A 36 12.10 2.39 4.51
C LEU A 36 13.33 1.93 3.72
N GLN A 37 13.16 1.62 2.44
CA GLN A 37 14.30 1.29 1.59
C GLN A 37 15.21 2.50 1.32
N SER A 38 14.65 3.71 1.26
CA SER A 38 15.43 4.95 1.13
C SER A 38 16.24 5.27 2.39
N GLU A 39 15.79 4.79 3.56
CA GLU A 39 16.50 4.83 4.84
C GLU A 39 17.60 3.76 4.95
N GLY A 40 17.78 2.92 3.92
CA GLY A 40 18.87 1.95 3.83
C GLY A 40 18.45 0.49 4.08
N MET A 41 17.18 0.23 4.39
CA MET A 41 16.68 -1.13 4.63
C MET A 41 16.71 -1.98 3.35
N GLY A 42 16.93 -3.29 3.50
CA GLY A 42 16.91 -4.23 2.38
C GLY A 42 15.53 -4.29 1.70
N LEU A 43 15.48 -4.57 0.38
CA LEU A 43 14.22 -4.56 -0.40
C LEU A 43 13.12 -5.43 0.23
N VAL A 44 13.43 -6.66 0.63
CA VAL A 44 12.45 -7.60 1.19
C VAL A 44 12.06 -7.18 2.60
N GLU A 45 13.03 -6.75 3.41
CA GLU A 45 12.83 -6.30 4.79
C GLU A 45 11.93 -5.05 4.84
N ALA A 46 12.21 -4.05 4.01
CA ALA A 46 11.40 -2.84 3.85
C ALA A 46 9.97 -3.15 3.43
N THR A 47 9.80 -4.15 2.56
CA THR A 47 8.48 -4.59 2.12
C THR A 47 7.70 -5.24 3.25
N LEU A 48 8.33 -6.13 4.03
CA LEU A 48 7.69 -6.82 5.14
C LEU A 48 7.27 -5.84 6.25
N GLU A 49 8.16 -4.92 6.60
CA GLU A 49 7.89 -3.92 7.63
C GLU A 49 6.76 -2.97 7.20
N ALA A 50 6.76 -2.49 5.96
CA ALA A 50 5.67 -1.69 5.41
C ALA A 50 4.31 -2.41 5.45
N VAL A 51 4.29 -3.72 5.14
CA VAL A 51 3.08 -4.54 5.24
C VAL A 51 2.61 -4.64 6.69
N HIS A 52 3.50 -4.87 7.66
CA HIS A 52 3.13 -4.91 9.08
C HIS A 52 2.53 -3.59 9.57
N LEU A 53 3.15 -2.46 9.21
CA LEU A 53 2.66 -1.12 9.57
C LEU A 53 1.26 -0.84 9.00
N ARG A 54 0.94 -1.39 7.83
CA ARG A 54 -0.34 -1.15 7.14
C ARG A 54 -1.38 -2.23 7.37
N PHE A 55 -1.01 -3.41 7.84
CA PHE A 55 -1.94 -4.54 8.02
C PHE A 55 -3.11 -4.16 8.93
N ARG A 56 -2.83 -3.58 10.10
CA ARG A 56 -3.87 -3.15 11.04
C ARG A 56 -4.80 -2.09 10.42
N PRO A 57 -4.28 -0.98 9.84
CA PRO A 57 -5.11 -0.02 9.11
C PRO A 57 -5.95 -0.62 7.97
N ILE A 58 -5.38 -1.51 7.15
CA ILE A 58 -6.08 -2.13 6.01
C ILE A 58 -7.25 -2.98 6.50
N ILE A 59 -7.04 -3.82 7.52
CA ILE A 59 -8.11 -4.64 8.09
C ILE A 59 -9.19 -3.75 8.72
N MET A 60 -8.80 -2.70 9.44
CA MET A 60 -9.75 -1.78 10.07
C MET A 60 -10.69 -1.12 9.06
N THR A 61 -10.15 -0.54 7.98
CA THR A 61 -10.97 0.15 6.97
C THR A 61 -11.85 -0.82 6.19
N SER A 62 -11.30 -1.98 5.85
CA SER A 62 -12.01 -3.02 5.10
C SER A 62 -13.19 -3.57 5.90
N LEU A 63 -12.99 -3.89 7.18
CA LEU A 63 -14.06 -4.35 8.06
C LEU A 63 -15.11 -3.27 8.30
N ALA A 64 -14.70 -2.03 8.58
CA ALA A 64 -15.62 -0.93 8.77
C ALA A 64 -16.51 -0.72 7.54
N PHE A 65 -15.93 -0.79 6.34
CA PHE A 65 -16.68 -0.66 5.10
C PHE A 65 -17.62 -1.84 4.84
N ILE A 66 -17.16 -3.07 5.05
CA ILE A 66 -17.98 -4.29 4.91
C ILE A 66 -19.20 -4.25 5.85
N LEU A 67 -18.99 -3.87 7.11
CA LEU A 67 -20.07 -3.72 8.07
C LEU A 67 -21.00 -2.54 7.71
N GLY A 68 -20.44 -1.45 7.18
CA GLY A 68 -21.22 -0.30 6.71
C GLY A 68 -22.16 -0.64 5.54
N VAL A 69 -21.77 -1.55 4.64
CA VAL A 69 -22.62 -2.00 3.52
C VAL A 69 -23.50 -3.21 3.86
N LEU A 70 -23.33 -3.81 5.04
CA LEU A 70 -24.10 -4.97 5.49
C LEU A 70 -25.62 -4.75 5.44
N PRO A 71 -26.18 -3.59 5.87
CA PRO A 71 -27.62 -3.35 5.79
C PRO A 71 -28.16 -3.39 4.35
N LEU A 72 -27.38 -2.96 3.36
CA LEU A 72 -27.77 -2.97 1.94
C LEU A 72 -27.88 -4.39 1.40
N VAL A 73 -27.03 -5.32 1.88
CA VAL A 73 -27.04 -6.73 1.48
C VAL A 73 -28.29 -7.46 1.99
N VAL A 74 -28.79 -7.07 3.17
CA VAL A 74 -29.98 -7.66 3.80
C VAL A 74 -31.24 -6.83 3.62
N ALA A 75 -31.16 -5.72 2.87
CA ALA A 75 -32.27 -4.78 2.69
C ALA A 75 -33.52 -5.47 2.13
N SER A 76 -34.68 -5.13 2.69
CA SER A 76 -36.01 -5.60 2.28
C SER A 76 -36.95 -4.42 2.04
N GLY A 77 -38.01 -4.62 1.25
CA GLY A 77 -38.99 -3.58 0.92
C GLY A 77 -38.69 -2.86 -0.39
N ALA A 78 -39.22 -1.64 -0.55
CA ALA A 78 -39.09 -0.86 -1.77
C ALA A 78 -37.61 -0.56 -2.11
N GLY A 79 -37.21 -0.78 -3.36
CA GLY A 79 -35.83 -0.57 -3.81
C GLY A 79 -34.81 -1.60 -3.29
N SER A 80 -35.25 -2.65 -2.60
CA SER A 80 -34.35 -3.70 -2.07
C SER A 80 -33.54 -4.41 -3.15
N ALA A 81 -34.10 -4.60 -4.36
CA ALA A 81 -33.38 -5.19 -5.47
C ALA A 81 -32.08 -4.40 -5.81
N SER A 82 -32.18 -3.07 -5.93
CA SER A 82 -31.04 -2.20 -6.22
C SER A 82 -30.04 -2.16 -5.05
N GLN A 83 -30.52 -2.07 -3.81
CA GLN A 83 -29.67 -2.07 -2.62
C GLN A 83 -28.87 -3.37 -2.47
N ARG A 84 -29.53 -4.52 -2.68
CA ARG A 84 -28.88 -5.82 -2.61
C ARG A 84 -27.92 -6.02 -3.77
N ALA A 85 -28.23 -5.54 -4.98
CA ALA A 85 -27.35 -5.60 -6.13
C ALA A 85 -26.02 -4.87 -5.87
N ILE A 86 -26.07 -3.61 -5.43
CA ILE A 86 -24.86 -2.85 -5.10
C ILE A 86 -24.14 -3.40 -3.87
N GLY A 87 -24.88 -3.66 -2.78
CA GLY A 87 -24.29 -4.08 -1.50
C GLY A 87 -23.56 -5.41 -1.63
N THR A 88 -24.14 -6.36 -2.36
CA THR A 88 -23.52 -7.68 -2.56
C THR A 88 -22.26 -7.60 -3.40
N GLY A 89 -22.28 -6.84 -4.50
CA GLY A 89 -21.11 -6.67 -5.37
C GLY A 89 -19.97 -5.96 -4.63
N VAL A 90 -20.30 -4.91 -3.90
CA VAL A 90 -19.34 -4.10 -3.14
C VAL A 90 -18.74 -4.89 -1.98
N MET A 91 -19.53 -5.64 -1.22
CA MET A 91 -19.04 -6.47 -0.11
C MET A 91 -18.08 -7.57 -0.61
N GLY A 92 -18.48 -8.32 -1.64
CA GLY A 92 -17.64 -9.38 -2.21
C GLY A 92 -16.36 -8.83 -2.82
N GLY A 93 -16.46 -7.71 -3.54
CA GLY A 93 -15.31 -7.03 -4.12
C GLY A 93 -14.36 -6.48 -3.05
N MET A 94 -14.86 -5.92 -1.94
CA MET A 94 -14.01 -5.45 -0.84
C MET A 94 -13.26 -6.59 -0.18
N ILE A 95 -13.92 -7.71 0.13
CA ILE A 95 -13.28 -8.89 0.73
C ILE A 95 -12.15 -9.39 -0.18
N THR A 96 -12.47 -9.59 -1.46
CA THR A 96 -11.52 -10.08 -2.46
C THR A 96 -10.36 -9.10 -2.63
N ALA A 97 -10.64 -7.81 -2.76
CA ALA A 97 -9.64 -6.77 -2.91
C ALA A 97 -8.72 -6.67 -1.70
N THR A 98 -9.25 -6.80 -0.48
CA THR A 98 -8.46 -6.74 0.76
C THR A 98 -7.47 -7.90 0.80
N VAL A 99 -7.96 -9.12 0.61
CA VAL A 99 -7.13 -10.33 0.64
C VAL A 99 -6.08 -10.25 -0.46
N LEU A 100 -6.49 -10.00 -1.71
CA LEU A 100 -5.56 -9.95 -2.82
C LEU A 100 -4.55 -8.81 -2.67
N ALA A 101 -4.95 -7.61 -2.25
CA ALA A 101 -4.03 -6.50 -2.12
C ALA A 101 -2.95 -6.77 -1.07
N VAL A 102 -3.31 -7.33 0.10
CA VAL A 102 -2.35 -7.63 1.17
C VAL A 102 -1.25 -8.59 0.70
N PHE A 103 -1.57 -9.56 -0.15
CA PHE A 103 -0.57 -10.52 -0.66
C PHE A 103 0.10 -10.08 -1.97
N LEU A 104 -0.67 -9.58 -2.95
CA LEU A 104 -0.15 -9.29 -4.29
C LEU A 104 0.65 -7.99 -4.33
N VAL A 105 0.26 -6.95 -3.57
CA VAL A 105 0.98 -5.67 -3.57
C VAL A 105 2.46 -5.82 -3.16
N PRO A 106 2.81 -6.48 -2.04
CA PRO A 106 4.22 -6.65 -1.67
C PRO A 106 4.98 -7.52 -2.67
N VAL A 107 4.35 -8.57 -3.21
CA VAL A 107 4.96 -9.41 -4.25
C VAL A 107 5.26 -8.59 -5.50
N PHE A 108 4.30 -7.81 -5.99
CA PHE A 108 4.50 -6.95 -7.16
C PHE A 108 5.58 -5.91 -6.91
N PHE A 109 5.62 -5.29 -5.72
CA PHE A 109 6.67 -4.33 -5.39
C PHE A 109 8.07 -4.97 -5.49
N VAL A 110 8.28 -6.13 -4.86
CA VAL A 110 9.58 -6.82 -4.89
C VAL A 110 9.94 -7.26 -6.31
N VAL A 111 9.00 -7.84 -7.06
CA VAL A 111 9.22 -8.31 -8.43
C VAL A 111 9.58 -7.14 -9.36
N VAL A 112 8.80 -6.06 -9.33
CA VAL A 112 9.05 -4.87 -10.15
C VAL A 112 10.40 -4.26 -9.81
N ARG A 113 10.75 -4.12 -8.52
CA ARG A 113 12.06 -3.58 -8.11
C ARG A 113 13.24 -4.49 -8.47
N LYS A 114 13.05 -5.80 -8.56
CA LYS A 114 14.08 -6.74 -9.03
C LYS A 114 14.28 -6.68 -10.55
N ILE A 115 13.21 -6.57 -11.32
CA ILE A 115 13.26 -6.48 -12.79
C ILE A 115 13.79 -5.12 -13.23
N PHE A 116 13.26 -4.04 -12.65
CA PHE A 116 13.66 -2.67 -12.92
C PHE A 116 14.66 -2.20 -11.85
N LYS A 117 15.90 -2.70 -11.92
CA LYS A 117 17.00 -2.16 -11.11
C LYS A 117 17.17 -0.69 -11.48
N GLY A 118 16.94 0.21 -10.52
CA GLY A 118 17.05 1.65 -10.72
C GLY A 118 18.34 2.00 -11.46
N SER A 119 18.22 2.88 -12.46
CA SER A 119 19.35 3.36 -13.27
C SER A 119 20.52 3.79 -12.38
N LYS A 120 21.77 3.54 -12.79
CA LYS A 120 23.02 3.83 -12.05
C LYS A 120 23.05 5.22 -11.38
N ARG A 121 22.33 6.18 -11.97
CA ARG A 121 22.11 7.54 -11.45
C ARG A 121 21.50 7.59 -10.03
N GLN A 122 20.68 6.61 -9.64
CA GLN A 122 20.06 6.59 -8.31
C GLN A 122 21.02 6.06 -7.23
N GLN A 123 21.96 5.19 -7.62
CA GLN A 123 23.04 4.72 -6.73
C GLN A 123 24.06 5.84 -6.45
N GLU A 124 24.37 6.68 -7.45
CA GLU A 124 25.23 7.86 -7.27
C GLU A 124 24.61 8.92 -6.34
N PHE A 125 23.29 9.14 -6.40
CA PHE A 125 22.61 10.08 -5.51
C PHE A 125 22.59 9.62 -4.04
N THR A 126 22.45 8.31 -3.78
CA THR A 126 22.55 7.75 -2.42
C THR A 126 23.99 7.71 -1.92
N ALA A 127 24.96 7.44 -2.79
CA ALA A 127 26.39 7.45 -2.45
C ALA A 127 26.89 8.85 -2.08
N LYS A 128 26.46 9.91 -2.77
CA LYS A 128 26.82 11.30 -2.44
C LYS A 128 26.21 11.83 -1.13
N ARG A 129 25.18 11.17 -0.58
CA ARG A 129 24.54 11.59 0.67
C ARG A 129 25.15 10.96 1.93
N HIS A 130 25.98 9.93 1.75
CA HIS A 130 26.73 9.24 2.81
C HIS A 130 28.20 9.68 2.85
N GLU A 131 28.52 10.91 2.46
CA GLU A 131 29.74 11.52 2.97
C GLU A 131 29.50 11.88 4.44
N PRO A 132 30.25 11.30 5.40
CA PRO A 132 30.14 11.71 6.79
C PRO A 132 30.55 13.18 6.89
N VAL A 133 29.57 14.04 7.16
CA VAL A 133 29.77 15.42 7.62
C VAL A 133 30.46 15.33 8.98
N GLY A 134 31.78 15.17 8.98
CA GLY A 134 32.51 14.97 10.23
C GLY A 134 34.00 14.69 10.14
N SER A 135 34.62 14.49 8.97
CA SER A 135 36.06 14.21 8.89
C SER A 135 36.95 15.42 8.58
N HIS A 136 36.40 16.63 8.47
CA HIS A 136 37.18 17.85 8.20
C HIS A 136 37.46 18.74 9.43
N ALA A 137 36.95 18.39 10.62
CA ALA A 137 37.10 19.24 11.81
C ALA A 137 38.16 18.77 12.83
N VAL A 138 38.76 17.58 12.67
CA VAL A 138 39.68 17.01 13.70
C VAL A 138 41.17 17.16 13.33
N ALA A 139 41.51 17.63 12.13
CA ALA A 139 42.91 17.72 11.70
C ALA A 139 43.62 19.06 12.02
N GLN A 140 42.99 20.01 12.75
CA GLN A 140 43.60 21.31 13.06
C GLN A 140 43.72 21.66 14.56
N GLN A 141 43.39 20.75 15.47
CA GLN A 141 43.63 20.92 16.90
C GLN A 141 44.48 19.78 17.43
N GLY A 142 45.80 19.85 17.22
CA GLY A 142 46.68 18.84 17.81
C GLY A 142 48.12 18.79 17.32
N VAL A 143 48.82 19.92 17.11
CA VAL A 143 50.29 19.96 17.16
C VAL A 143 50.75 21.34 17.64
N GLY A 144 51.43 21.40 18.80
CA GLY A 144 52.46 22.42 19.06
C GLY A 144 52.25 23.43 20.20
N THR A 145 51.90 22.99 21.42
CA THR A 145 52.49 23.61 22.62
C THR A 145 53.58 22.68 23.14
N HIS A 146 54.80 23.21 23.29
CA HIS A 146 55.95 22.80 24.10
C HIS A 146 57.25 23.09 23.33
N GLU A 147 57.77 24.30 23.49
CA GLU A 147 59.13 24.69 23.91
C GLU A 147 59.35 26.19 23.66
#